data_AF-K1STB7-F1
#
_entry.id   AF-K1STB7-F1
#
_cell.length_a   1.000
_cell.length_b   1.000
_cell.length_c   1.000
_cell.angle_alpha   90.00
_cell.angle_beta   90.00
_cell.angle_gamma   90.00
#
_symmetry.space_group_name_H-M   'P 1'
#
loop_
_entity.id
_entity.type
_entity.pdbx_description
1 polymer ?
#
loop_
_entity_poly.entity_id
_entity_poly.type
_entity_poly.pdbx_seq_one_letter_code
_entity_poly.pdbx_strand_id
1 'polypeptide(L)'
;AAPKALKGPDALVKQIRDVMEPISRMDGDSLPVSAFEGNVNGEWEQGASAYEKRGTAVMVPEWDAEKCIQCNQCAFVCSHATIRPFCLTADEAANAPESTKLADTKPKASEYKFVMAVSPLDCMGCGECVTVCPTKAIQMVPQESQADQQAVFDYCVANISKKPSKFADDTVIGSQFNQPLLEFSGSCAGCAETSYARLITQLFGEKMFISNATGCSSIWGGTASISPYTTNKESGFGPAWINSLFEDNAEHGLGMQIGYETVRANLITKVANGRSNRPTKDIRR
;
A
#
# COMPACT_ATOMS: atom_id res chain seq x y z
N ALA A 1 -1.04 -22.16 19.32
CA ALA A 1 -2.06 -21.14 19.66
C ALA A 1 -3.06 -21.09 18.51
N ALA A 2 -4.35 -20.85 18.78
CA ALA A 2 -5.29 -20.55 17.69
C ALA A 2 -4.76 -19.33 16.91
N PRO A 3 -4.88 -19.28 15.57
CA PRO A 3 -4.49 -18.10 14.80
C PRO A 3 -5.18 -16.86 15.37
N LYS A 4 -4.46 -15.74 15.51
CA LYS A 4 -5.10 -14.47 15.87
C LYS A 4 -6.20 -14.19 14.85
N ALA A 5 -7.36 -13.73 15.30
CA ALA A 5 -8.44 -13.36 14.40
C ALA A 5 -7.92 -12.30 13.40
N LEU A 6 -8.03 -12.60 12.10
CA LEU A 6 -7.72 -11.65 11.05
C LEU A 6 -8.60 -10.40 11.20
N LYS A 7 -8.01 -9.22 11.05
CA LYS A 7 -8.68 -7.92 11.14
C LYS A 7 -8.70 -7.27 9.77
N GLY A 8 -9.86 -6.86 9.29
CA GLY A 8 -10.03 -6.19 8.00
C GLY A 8 -11.51 -6.19 7.59
N PRO A 9 -11.84 -5.68 6.39
CA PRO A 9 -13.18 -5.82 5.83
C PRO A 9 -13.61 -7.29 5.76
N ASP A 10 -14.88 -7.57 6.08
CA ASP A 10 -15.39 -8.95 6.16
C ASP A 10 -15.17 -9.75 4.87
N ALA A 11 -15.37 -9.11 3.71
CA ALA A 11 -15.15 -9.74 2.40
C ALA A 11 -13.68 -10.16 2.20
N LEU A 12 -12.74 -9.27 2.53
CA LEU A 12 -11.31 -9.56 2.45
C LEU A 12 -10.91 -10.67 3.44
N VAL A 13 -11.37 -10.60 4.69
CA VAL A 13 -11.10 -11.64 5.71
C VAL A 13 -11.64 -13.00 5.26
N LYS A 14 -12.83 -13.03 4.65
CA LYS A 14 -13.40 -14.26 4.08
C LYS A 14 -12.54 -14.79 2.93
N GLN A 15 -12.16 -13.95 1.97
CA GLN A 15 -11.26 -14.34 0.86
C GLN A 15 -9.95 -14.95 1.39
N ILE A 16 -9.37 -14.35 2.43
CA ILE A 16 -8.11 -14.83 3.00
C ILE A 16 -8.29 -16.22 3.61
N ARG A 17 -9.28 -16.41 4.48
CA ARG A 17 -9.48 -17.69 5.19
C ARG A 17 -9.96 -18.81 4.28
N ASP A 18 -10.91 -18.50 3.41
CA ASP A 18 -11.66 -19.52 2.68
C ASP A 18 -11.00 -19.86 1.34
N VAL A 19 -10.13 -18.98 0.80
CA VAL A 19 -9.50 -19.17 -0.51
C VAL A 19 -7.98 -19.04 -0.45
N MET A 20 -7.45 -17.89 0.01
CA MET A 20 -6.00 -17.62 -0.02
C MET A 20 -5.21 -18.61 0.84
N GLU A 21 -5.61 -18.84 2.09
CA GLU A 21 -4.91 -19.73 3.03
C GLU A 21 -4.84 -21.19 2.55
N PRO A 22 -5.94 -21.82 2.10
CA PRO A 22 -5.89 -23.15 1.48
C PRO A 22 -4.94 -23.22 0.27
N ILE A 23 -5.01 -22.24 -0.64
CA ILE A 23 -4.13 -22.17 -1.81
C ILE A 23 -2.67 -22.06 -1.38
N SER A 24 -2.34 -21.18 -0.43
CA SER A 24 -0.98 -21.00 0.09
C SER A 24 -0.43 -22.26 0.80
N ARG A 25 -1.31 -23.15 1.27
CA ARG A 25 -0.94 -24.45 1.87
C ARG A 25 -0.86 -25.58 0.85
N MET A 26 -0.94 -25.27 -0.44
CA MET A 26 -0.98 -26.25 -1.54
C MET A 26 -2.22 -27.16 -1.47
N ASP A 27 -3.33 -26.65 -0.96
CA ASP A 27 -4.63 -27.35 -0.84
C ASP A 27 -5.72 -26.60 -1.63
N GLY A 28 -5.34 -25.94 -2.73
CA GLY A 28 -6.29 -25.21 -3.58
C GLY A 28 -7.23 -26.13 -4.36
N ASP A 29 -6.78 -27.32 -4.76
CA ASP A 29 -7.57 -28.30 -5.52
C ASP A 29 -8.76 -28.88 -4.73
N SER A 30 -8.74 -28.81 -3.39
CA SER A 30 -9.86 -29.28 -2.56
C SER A 30 -11.00 -28.27 -2.45
N LEU A 31 -10.79 -27.02 -2.88
CA LEU A 31 -11.81 -25.98 -2.83
C LEU A 31 -12.96 -26.30 -3.80
N PRO A 32 -14.21 -26.43 -3.31
CA PRO A 32 -15.34 -26.62 -4.20
C PRO A 32 -15.60 -25.35 -5.02
N VAL A 33 -16.30 -25.49 -6.15
CA VAL A 33 -16.72 -24.34 -6.97
C VAL A 33 -17.47 -23.28 -6.15
N SER A 34 -18.25 -23.70 -5.14
CA SER A 34 -18.98 -22.80 -4.25
C SER A 34 -18.08 -21.89 -3.40
N ALA A 35 -16.79 -22.22 -3.23
CA ALA A 35 -15.84 -21.34 -2.56
C ALA A 35 -15.62 -20.02 -3.31
N PHE A 36 -15.90 -20.01 -4.62
CA PHE A 36 -15.71 -18.88 -5.52
C PHE A 36 -17.03 -18.16 -5.88
N GLU A 37 -18.15 -18.46 -5.19
CA GLU A 37 -19.44 -17.79 -5.43
C GLU A 37 -19.38 -16.27 -5.22
N GLY A 38 -18.46 -15.78 -4.39
CA GLY A 38 -18.21 -14.34 -4.22
C GLY A 38 -17.43 -13.70 -5.37
N ASN A 39 -16.83 -14.50 -6.25
CA ASN A 39 -15.86 -14.09 -7.27
C ASN A 39 -16.21 -14.67 -8.66
N VAL A 40 -17.51 -14.80 -8.97
CA VAL A 40 -18.00 -15.44 -10.20
C VAL A 40 -17.53 -14.76 -11.49
N ASN A 41 -17.19 -13.47 -11.41
CA ASN A 41 -16.64 -12.66 -12.49
C ASN A 41 -15.10 -12.62 -12.48
N GLY A 42 -14.44 -13.36 -11.58
CA GLY A 42 -12.99 -13.37 -11.44
C GLY A 42 -12.41 -12.15 -10.71
N GLU A 43 -13.23 -11.29 -10.10
CA GLU A 43 -12.76 -10.17 -9.29
C GLU A 43 -12.27 -10.67 -7.92
N TRP A 44 -11.26 -10.00 -7.35
CA TRP A 44 -10.69 -10.32 -6.05
C TRP A 44 -10.62 -9.08 -5.17
N GLU A 45 -10.75 -9.26 -3.86
CA GLU A 45 -10.58 -8.22 -2.88
C GLU A 45 -9.13 -7.70 -2.88
N GLN A 46 -8.99 -6.39 -2.67
CA GLN A 46 -7.70 -5.70 -2.59
C GLN A 46 -7.05 -5.83 -1.20
N GLY A 47 -5.73 -5.72 -1.15
CA GLY A 47 -4.94 -5.66 0.09
C GLY A 47 -4.70 -7.01 0.75
N ALA A 48 -4.91 -8.12 0.04
CA ALA A 48 -4.71 -9.46 0.58
C ALA A 48 -3.23 -9.78 0.84
N SER A 49 -2.29 -9.18 0.10
CA SER A 49 -0.84 -9.41 0.25
C SER A 49 -0.34 -9.07 1.64
N ALA A 50 -0.99 -8.11 2.33
CA ALA A 50 -0.64 -7.71 3.69
C ALA A 50 -0.77 -8.86 4.72
N TYR A 51 -1.48 -9.93 4.38
CA TYR A 51 -1.71 -11.08 5.26
C TYR A 51 -0.76 -12.25 5.01
N GLU A 52 0.04 -12.23 3.93
CA GLU A 52 0.94 -13.34 3.60
C GLU A 52 2.09 -13.47 4.60
N LYS A 53 2.76 -12.34 4.91
CA LYS A 53 3.86 -12.26 5.89
C LYS A 53 4.91 -13.37 5.71
N ARG A 54 5.39 -13.50 4.46
CA ARG A 54 6.14 -14.66 3.94
C ARG A 54 7.45 -14.96 4.68
N GLY A 55 8.12 -13.94 5.22
CA GLY A 55 9.33 -14.10 6.03
C GLY A 55 10.53 -14.69 5.28
N THR A 56 10.67 -14.44 3.98
CA THR A 56 11.64 -15.15 3.13
C THR A 56 13.05 -14.54 3.12
N ALA A 57 13.25 -13.33 3.60
CA ALA A 57 14.56 -12.69 3.58
C ALA A 57 15.51 -13.26 4.64
N VAL A 58 16.76 -13.53 4.29
CA VAL A 58 17.79 -13.91 5.28
C VAL A 58 18.21 -12.70 6.13
N MET A 59 18.37 -11.56 5.47
CA MET A 59 18.78 -10.31 6.07
C MET A 59 17.75 -9.22 5.79
N VAL A 60 17.51 -8.33 6.74
CA VAL A 60 16.57 -7.21 6.64
C VAL A 60 17.23 -5.90 7.08
N PRO A 61 16.74 -4.73 6.64
CA PRO A 61 17.32 -3.45 7.03
C PRO A 61 17.01 -3.13 8.49
N GLU A 62 18.04 -2.81 9.27
CA GLU A 62 17.91 -2.13 10.56
C GLU A 62 18.14 -0.63 10.37
N TRP A 63 17.29 0.18 10.99
CA TRP A 63 17.40 1.63 11.02
C TRP A 63 18.18 2.15 12.24
N ASP A 64 19.10 3.07 11.97
CA ASP A 64 19.87 3.86 12.94
C ASP A 64 19.32 5.31 12.96
N ALA A 65 18.64 5.64 14.06
CA ALA A 65 17.99 6.93 14.26
C ALA A 65 18.97 8.11 14.34
N GLU A 66 20.18 7.89 14.87
CA GLU A 66 21.17 8.95 15.08
C GLU A 66 21.76 9.41 13.75
N LYS A 67 22.13 8.45 12.89
CA LYS A 67 22.70 8.72 11.56
C LYS A 67 21.68 9.18 10.52
N CYS A 68 20.39 8.91 10.74
CA CYS A 68 19.37 9.17 9.75
C CYS A 68 19.12 10.67 9.55
N ILE A 69 19.13 11.13 8.29
CA ILE A 69 18.82 12.51 7.92
C ILE A 69 17.37 12.72 7.46
N GLN A 70 16.53 11.67 7.54
CA GLN A 70 15.09 11.72 7.23
C GLN A 70 14.78 12.16 5.79
N CYS A 71 15.58 11.68 4.84
CA CYS A 71 15.43 12.00 3.41
C CYS A 71 14.44 11.08 2.67
N ASN A 72 13.92 10.06 3.33
CA ASN A 72 12.99 9.05 2.80
C ASN A 72 13.46 8.29 1.54
N GLN A 73 14.72 8.40 1.11
CA GLN A 73 15.21 7.70 -0.08
C GLN A 73 15.14 6.17 0.05
N CYS A 74 15.41 5.63 1.23
CA CYS A 74 15.30 4.19 1.50
C CYS A 74 13.87 3.67 1.30
N ALA A 75 12.87 4.45 1.72
CA ALA A 75 11.48 4.16 1.43
C ALA A 75 11.21 4.33 -0.06
N PHE A 76 11.66 5.42 -0.68
CA PHE A 76 11.46 5.74 -2.11
C PHE A 76 11.90 4.64 -3.08
N VAL A 77 13.01 3.95 -2.80
CA VAL A 77 13.53 2.88 -3.68
C VAL A 77 12.97 1.50 -3.37
N CYS A 78 12.33 1.30 -2.21
CA CYS A 78 11.86 -0.02 -1.79
C CYS A 78 10.78 -0.56 -2.73
N SER A 79 11.07 -1.70 -3.35
CA SER A 79 10.22 -2.35 -4.33
C SER A 79 9.03 -3.10 -3.75
N HIS A 80 8.95 -3.26 -2.43
CA HIS A 80 7.88 -4.02 -1.75
C HIS A 80 7.12 -3.21 -0.70
N ALA A 81 7.43 -1.90 -0.57
CA ALA A 81 6.88 -1.03 0.46
C ALA A 81 7.12 -1.54 1.90
N THR A 82 8.25 -2.17 2.18
CA THR A 82 8.53 -2.82 3.48
C THR A 82 9.32 -1.93 4.43
N ILE A 83 9.76 -0.76 3.98
CA ILE A 83 10.40 0.27 4.79
C ILE A 83 9.67 1.59 4.53
N ARG A 84 9.08 2.19 5.58
CA ARG A 84 8.18 3.35 5.46
C ARG A 84 8.46 4.39 6.54
N PRO A 85 8.43 5.70 6.20
CA PRO A 85 8.56 6.76 7.18
C PRO A 85 7.21 7.09 7.81
N PHE A 86 7.21 7.35 9.12
CA PHE A 86 6.04 7.78 9.87
C PHE A 86 6.39 8.96 10.77
N CYS A 87 5.43 9.86 10.98
CA CYS A 87 5.49 10.92 11.97
C CYS A 87 4.39 10.68 13.01
N LEU A 88 4.78 10.51 14.27
CA LEU A 88 3.91 10.16 15.39
C LEU A 88 3.71 11.38 16.27
N THR A 89 2.48 11.62 16.74
CA THR A 89 2.21 12.56 17.83
C THR A 89 2.80 12.03 19.15
N ALA A 90 2.82 12.86 20.20
CA ALA A 90 3.27 12.42 21.53
C ALA A 90 2.48 11.21 22.04
N ASP A 91 1.15 11.22 21.87
CA ASP A 91 0.27 10.12 22.29
C ASP A 91 0.47 8.86 21.44
N GLU A 92 0.63 9.02 20.12
CA GLU A 92 0.92 7.91 19.22
C GLU A 92 2.28 7.27 19.52
N ALA A 93 3.28 8.06 19.90
CA ALA A 93 4.60 7.58 20.30
C ALA A 93 4.56 6.87 21.67
N ALA A 94 3.77 7.36 22.62
CA ALA A 94 3.61 6.75 23.93
C ALA A 94 2.88 5.39 23.89
N ASN A 95 2.00 5.20 22.91
CA ASN A 95 1.26 3.95 22.69
C ASN A 95 1.96 2.98 21.71
N ALA A 96 3.08 3.40 21.10
CA ALA A 96 3.84 2.55 20.19
C ALA A 96 4.51 1.39 20.95
N PRO A 97 4.77 0.23 20.30
CA PRO A 97 5.48 -0.88 20.93
C PRO A 97 6.83 -0.45 21.52
N GLU A 98 7.27 -1.11 22.59
CA GLU A 98 8.52 -0.77 23.29
C GLU A 98 9.75 -0.85 22.38
N SER A 99 9.72 -1.72 21.37
CA SER A 99 10.76 -1.87 20.35
C SER A 99 10.83 -0.73 19.32
N THR A 100 9.95 0.28 19.42
CA THR A 100 9.90 1.42 18.50
C THR A 100 11.08 2.36 18.75
N LYS A 101 12.01 2.41 17.79
CA LYS A 101 13.05 3.45 17.77
C LYS A 101 12.42 4.76 17.33
N LEU A 102 12.66 5.85 18.06
CA LEU A 102 12.11 7.19 17.78
C LEU A 102 13.25 8.19 17.56
N ALA A 103 13.05 9.14 16.63
CA ALA A 103 13.94 10.28 16.42
C ALA A 103 13.16 11.60 16.47
N ASP A 104 13.81 12.70 16.85
CA ASP A 104 13.26 14.03 16.61
C ASP A 104 13.22 14.32 15.11
N THR A 105 12.18 15.01 14.64
CA THR A 105 12.12 15.44 13.23
C THR A 105 13.27 16.38 12.90
N LYS A 106 13.84 16.25 11.69
CA LYS A 106 14.95 17.07 11.18
C LYS A 106 14.47 17.97 10.03
N PRO A 107 15.13 19.12 9.76
CA PRO A 107 16.31 19.67 10.45
C PRO A 107 15.98 20.38 11.76
N LYS A 108 14.70 20.60 12.07
CA LYS A 108 14.25 21.22 13.31
C LYS A 108 13.19 20.32 13.94
N ALA A 109 13.35 20.04 15.24
CA ALA A 109 12.38 19.29 16.01
C ALA A 109 11.01 19.98 15.96
N SER A 110 9.99 19.18 15.67
CA SER A 110 8.57 19.55 15.70
C SER A 110 7.90 18.84 16.87
N GLU A 111 6.56 18.96 16.97
CA GLU A 111 5.76 18.19 17.92
C GLU A 111 5.72 16.68 17.62
N TYR A 112 6.12 16.28 16.40
CA TYR A 112 6.12 14.88 15.98
C TYR A 112 7.45 14.18 16.25
N LYS A 113 7.39 12.86 16.46
CA LYS A 113 8.53 11.95 16.43
C LYS A 113 8.57 11.22 15.09
N PHE A 114 9.76 11.04 14.55
CA PHE A 114 9.99 10.32 13.30
C PHE A 114 10.37 8.86 13.58
N VAL A 115 9.80 7.95 12.80
CA VAL A 115 10.16 6.53 12.77
C VAL A 115 10.35 6.10 11.32
N MET A 116 11.43 5.37 11.03
CA MET A 116 11.52 4.57 9.81
C MET A 116 11.21 3.12 10.16
N ALA A 117 9.96 2.70 9.93
CA ALA A 117 9.51 1.36 10.30
C ALA A 117 9.81 0.36 9.18
N VAL A 118 10.21 -0.86 9.57
CA VAL A 118 10.55 -1.95 8.66
C VAL A 118 9.69 -3.17 8.97
N SER A 119 9.09 -3.77 7.94
CA SER A 119 8.42 -5.07 8.04
C SER A 119 9.42 -6.19 7.76
N PRO A 120 9.94 -6.91 8.78
CA PRO A 120 10.85 -8.01 8.57
C PRO A 120 10.20 -9.19 7.83
N LEU A 121 8.88 -9.40 7.97
CA LEU A 121 8.18 -10.53 7.34
C LEU A 121 7.79 -10.27 5.89
N ASP A 122 7.73 -9.02 5.45
CA ASP A 122 7.45 -8.70 4.04
C ASP A 122 8.72 -8.32 3.26
N CYS A 123 9.82 -8.00 3.95
CA CYS A 123 11.09 -7.66 3.31
C CYS A 123 11.63 -8.83 2.48
N MET A 124 12.16 -8.51 1.30
CA MET A 124 12.80 -9.47 0.40
C MET A 124 14.33 -9.45 0.46
N GLY A 125 14.93 -8.63 1.33
CA GLY A 125 16.38 -8.63 1.59
C GLY A 125 17.26 -8.11 0.45
N CYS A 126 16.73 -7.30 -0.48
CA CYS A 126 17.45 -6.87 -1.68
C CYS A 126 18.59 -5.87 -1.45
N GLY A 127 18.58 -5.12 -0.35
CA GLY A 127 19.64 -4.16 -0.01
C GLY A 127 19.56 -2.79 -0.68
N GLU A 128 18.60 -2.53 -1.58
CA GLU A 128 18.48 -1.23 -2.29
C GLU A 128 18.38 -0.02 -1.34
N CYS A 129 17.64 -0.18 -0.24
CA CYS A 129 17.50 0.85 0.79
C CYS A 129 18.82 1.20 1.49
N VAL A 130 19.77 0.26 1.56
CA VAL A 130 21.12 0.47 2.11
C VAL A 130 21.98 1.17 1.07
N THR A 131 21.96 0.69 -0.19
CA THR A 131 22.72 1.26 -1.30
C THR A 131 22.43 2.74 -1.49
N VAL A 132 21.16 3.15 -1.41
CA VAL A 132 20.75 4.55 -1.60
C VAL A 132 20.97 5.42 -0.35
N CYS A 133 21.23 4.83 0.83
CA CYS A 133 21.28 5.59 2.07
C CYS A 133 22.56 6.47 2.12
N PRO A 134 22.44 7.81 2.06
CA PRO A 134 23.61 8.68 1.93
C PRO A 134 24.48 8.72 3.20
N THR A 135 23.90 8.38 4.36
CA THR A 135 24.58 8.44 5.66
C THR A 135 24.81 7.08 6.30
N LYS A 136 24.53 5.98 5.57
CA LYS A 136 24.63 4.61 6.09
C LYS A 136 23.84 4.42 7.40
N ALA A 137 22.67 5.05 7.47
CA ALA A 137 21.71 4.92 8.57
C ALA A 137 20.82 3.67 8.46
N ILE A 138 21.03 2.87 7.41
CA ILE A 138 20.39 1.57 7.21
C ILE A 138 21.50 0.54 7.04
N GLN A 139 21.40 -0.59 7.73
CA GLN A 139 22.35 -1.70 7.61
C GLN A 139 21.60 -3.03 7.51
N MET A 140 22.14 -3.99 6.76
CA MET A 140 21.54 -5.33 6.69
C MET A 140 21.95 -6.15 7.92
N VAL A 141 20.96 -6.70 8.62
CA VAL A 141 21.14 -7.58 9.79
C VAL A 141 20.29 -8.85 9.62
N PRO A 142 20.57 -9.95 10.36
CA PRO A 142 19.74 -11.15 10.28
C PRO A 142 18.27 -10.86 10.56
N GLN A 143 17.33 -11.44 9.80
CA GLN A 143 15.89 -11.20 9.96
C GLN A 143 15.42 -11.41 11.41
N GLU A 144 15.91 -12.49 12.04
CA GLU A 144 15.54 -12.87 13.41
C GLU A 144 15.90 -11.79 14.43
N SER A 145 16.99 -11.04 14.23
CA SER A 145 17.36 -9.95 15.15
C SER A 145 16.43 -8.75 15.08
N GLN A 146 15.51 -8.71 14.11
CA GLN A 146 14.52 -7.65 13.91
C GLN A 146 13.08 -8.17 14.04
N ALA A 147 12.85 -9.38 14.58
CA ALA A 147 11.51 -9.96 14.69
C ALA A 147 10.49 -9.03 15.38
N ASP A 148 10.91 -8.33 16.45
CA ASP A 148 10.07 -7.39 17.20
C ASP A 148 9.70 -6.12 16.43
N GLN A 149 10.36 -5.84 15.30
CA GLN A 149 10.03 -4.71 14.44
C GLN A 149 8.76 -4.94 13.62
N GLN A 150 8.29 -6.19 13.47
CA GLN A 150 7.01 -6.45 12.82
C GLN A 150 5.86 -5.77 13.57
N ALA A 151 5.85 -5.86 14.91
CA ALA A 151 4.84 -5.21 15.73
C ALA A 151 4.88 -3.67 15.59
N VAL A 152 6.07 -3.09 15.45
CA VAL A 152 6.26 -1.65 15.19
C VAL A 152 5.67 -1.28 13.83
N PHE A 153 5.99 -2.03 12.78
CA PHE A 153 5.47 -1.79 11.45
C PHE A 153 3.94 -1.91 11.40
N ASP A 154 3.39 -2.98 11.97
CA ASP A 154 1.94 -3.21 12.05
C ASP A 154 1.24 -2.09 12.83
N TYR A 155 1.82 -1.64 13.94
CA TYR A 155 1.30 -0.51 14.71
C TYR A 155 1.29 0.77 13.88
N CYS A 156 2.40 1.09 13.20
CA CYS A 156 2.53 2.28 12.37
C CYS A 156 1.49 2.30 11.24
N VAL A 157 1.36 1.19 10.49
CA VAL A 157 0.37 1.06 9.40
C VAL A 157 -1.06 1.17 9.94
N ALA A 158 -1.37 0.49 11.05
CA ALA A 158 -2.72 0.42 11.58
C ALA A 158 -3.17 1.71 12.31
N ASN A 159 -2.26 2.52 12.85
CA ASN A 159 -2.63 3.62 13.74
C ASN A 159 -2.18 5.00 13.28
N ILE A 160 -1.15 5.10 12.44
CA ILE A 160 -0.53 6.39 12.14
C ILE A 160 -1.00 6.91 10.79
N SER A 161 -1.62 8.08 10.84
CA SER A 161 -2.06 8.86 9.67
C SER A 161 -1.00 9.86 9.22
N LYS A 162 -1.04 10.26 7.94
CA LYS A 162 -0.17 11.29 7.38
C LYS A 162 -0.35 12.60 8.15
N LYS A 163 0.77 13.19 8.61
CA LYS A 163 0.76 14.47 9.33
C LYS A 163 0.98 15.64 8.35
N PRO A 164 0.49 16.85 8.68
CA PRO A 164 0.84 18.05 7.94
C PRO A 164 2.37 18.19 7.83
N SER A 165 2.84 18.41 6.60
CA SER A 165 4.26 18.47 6.28
C SER A 165 4.55 19.70 5.44
N LYS A 166 5.76 20.25 5.60
CA LYS A 166 6.25 21.34 4.74
C LYS A 166 6.69 20.85 3.35
N PHE A 167 6.84 19.54 3.17
CA PHE A 167 7.27 18.95 1.92
C PHE A 167 6.04 18.74 1.03
N ALA A 168 6.11 19.20 -0.22
CA ALA A 168 5.07 18.94 -1.20
C ALA A 168 5.00 17.45 -1.54
N ASP A 169 3.79 16.97 -1.81
CA ASP A 169 3.48 15.55 -1.99
C ASP A 169 4.17 14.92 -3.21
N ASP A 170 4.56 15.73 -4.19
CA ASP A 170 5.25 15.34 -5.42
C ASP A 170 6.79 15.39 -5.31
N THR A 171 7.32 15.68 -4.12
CA THR A 171 8.77 15.59 -3.84
C THR A 171 9.14 14.20 -3.36
N VAL A 172 10.43 13.82 -3.48
CA VAL A 172 10.94 12.54 -2.95
C VAL A 172 10.62 12.41 -1.45
N ILE A 173 10.75 13.48 -0.66
CA ILE A 173 10.47 13.38 0.79
C ILE A 173 8.97 13.30 1.04
N GLY A 174 8.18 14.20 0.43
CA GLY A 174 6.74 14.30 0.68
C GLY A 174 5.96 13.09 0.19
N SER A 175 6.26 12.59 -1.00
CA SER A 175 5.60 11.41 -1.59
C SER A 175 5.68 10.18 -0.69
N GLN A 176 6.76 10.03 0.06
CA GLN A 176 6.95 8.84 0.90
C GLN A 176 6.18 8.88 2.21
N PHE A 177 5.61 10.02 2.59
CA PHE A 177 4.61 10.10 3.66
C PHE A 177 3.20 9.77 3.19
N ASN A 178 2.96 9.70 1.87
CA ASN A 178 1.70 9.18 1.34
C ASN A 178 1.68 7.66 1.47
N GLN A 179 0.52 7.12 1.84
CA GLN A 179 0.35 5.67 1.91
C GLN A 179 0.63 5.04 0.54
N PRO A 180 1.54 4.06 0.44
CA PRO A 180 1.67 3.27 -0.78
C PRO A 180 0.42 2.40 -0.95
N LEU A 181 -0.21 2.46 -2.14
CA LEU A 181 -1.37 1.63 -2.47
C LEU A 181 -1.00 0.44 -3.37
N LEU A 182 0.29 0.10 -3.38
CA LEU A 182 0.87 -1.13 -3.90
C LEU A 182 1.90 -1.61 -2.88
N GLU A 183 1.67 -2.76 -2.26
CA GLU A 183 2.51 -3.28 -1.19
C GLU A 183 2.65 -4.81 -1.24
N PHE A 184 3.84 -5.29 -0.87
CA PHE A 184 4.13 -6.72 -0.66
C PHE A 184 3.84 -7.63 -1.86
N SER A 185 4.02 -7.12 -3.08
CA SER A 185 3.82 -7.89 -4.31
C SER A 185 4.75 -9.11 -4.41
N GLY A 186 4.37 -10.10 -5.22
CA GLY A 186 5.19 -11.29 -5.52
C GLY A 186 6.40 -11.04 -6.44
N SER A 187 6.80 -9.78 -6.68
CA SER A 187 7.94 -9.46 -7.55
C SER A 187 9.29 -9.89 -6.94
N CYS A 188 10.32 -10.00 -7.79
CA CYS A 188 11.68 -10.36 -7.37
C CYS A 188 12.27 -9.37 -6.37
N ALA A 189 13.18 -9.83 -5.50
CA ALA A 189 13.95 -8.96 -4.62
C ALA A 189 14.70 -7.89 -5.44
N GLY A 190 14.41 -6.61 -5.18
CA GLY A 190 15.02 -5.49 -5.93
C GLY A 190 14.38 -5.18 -7.29
N CYS A 191 13.18 -5.69 -7.57
CA CYS A 191 12.45 -5.37 -8.80
C CYS A 191 12.23 -3.85 -8.96
N ALA A 192 12.74 -3.26 -10.04
CA ALA A 192 12.56 -1.83 -10.29
C ALA A 192 11.12 -1.45 -10.67
N GLU A 193 10.38 -2.34 -11.34
CA GLU A 193 9.02 -2.07 -11.83
C GLU A 193 8.09 -1.62 -10.70
N THR A 194 8.12 -2.33 -9.57
CA THR A 194 7.22 -2.06 -8.44
C THR A 194 7.61 -0.80 -7.68
N SER A 195 8.89 -0.39 -7.67
CA SER A 195 9.30 0.91 -7.12
C SER A 195 8.66 2.07 -7.87
N TYR A 196 8.59 2.00 -9.21
CA TYR A 196 7.88 2.99 -10.03
C TYR A 196 6.36 2.91 -9.83
N ALA A 197 5.77 1.71 -9.95
CA ALA A 197 4.33 1.54 -9.83
C ALA A 197 3.81 2.01 -8.47
N ARG A 198 4.52 1.68 -7.38
CA ARG A 198 4.19 2.12 -6.03
C ARG A 198 4.25 3.65 -5.89
N LEU A 199 5.28 4.30 -6.43
CA LEU A 199 5.37 5.77 -6.41
C LEU A 199 4.16 6.40 -7.12
N ILE A 200 3.75 5.87 -8.26
CA ILE A 200 2.54 6.34 -8.97
C ILE A 200 1.31 6.22 -8.06
N THR A 201 1.17 5.10 -7.33
CA THR A 201 0.05 4.93 -6.40
C THR A 201 0.07 5.91 -5.23
N GLN A 202 1.25 6.31 -4.76
CA GLN A 202 1.38 7.31 -3.69
C GLN A 202 0.96 8.72 -4.14
N LEU A 203 0.97 9.00 -5.44
CA LEU A 203 0.61 10.30 -6.00
C LEU A 203 -0.84 10.35 -6.49
N PHE A 204 -1.33 9.26 -7.10
CA PHE A 204 -2.60 9.25 -7.84
C PHE A 204 -3.52 8.07 -7.48
N GLY A 205 -3.09 7.19 -6.57
CA GLY A 205 -3.70 5.87 -6.36
C GLY A 205 -5.18 5.90 -6.00
N GLU A 206 -5.64 6.88 -5.23
CA GLU A 206 -7.05 6.98 -4.81
C GLU A 206 -8.03 7.27 -5.95
N LYS A 207 -7.55 7.66 -7.13
CA LYS A 207 -8.40 8.06 -8.27
C LYS A 207 -7.93 7.46 -9.59
N MET A 208 -7.05 6.47 -9.56
CA MET A 208 -6.48 5.89 -10.76
C MET A 208 -7.18 4.60 -11.18
N PHE A 209 -7.27 4.41 -12.49
CA PHE A 209 -7.58 3.13 -13.13
C PHE A 209 -6.30 2.60 -13.75
N ILE A 210 -6.04 1.30 -13.62
CA ILE A 210 -4.89 0.61 -14.18
C ILE A 210 -5.41 -0.43 -15.18
N SER A 211 -5.23 -0.14 -16.46
CA SER A 211 -5.20 -1.17 -17.49
C SER A 211 -3.78 -1.71 -17.58
N ASN A 212 -3.58 -2.95 -17.16
CA ASN A 212 -2.28 -3.58 -17.12
C ASN A 212 -2.15 -4.64 -18.23
N ALA A 213 -1.11 -4.53 -19.06
CA ALA A 213 -0.80 -5.54 -20.06
C ALA A 213 -0.34 -6.84 -19.37
N THR A 214 -0.52 -7.97 -20.03
CA THR A 214 0.04 -9.24 -19.53
C THR A 214 1.57 -9.19 -19.55
N GLY A 215 2.21 -9.58 -18.44
CA GLY A 215 3.67 -9.55 -18.28
C GLY A 215 4.06 -9.59 -16.82
N CYS A 216 5.31 -9.28 -16.48
CA CYS A 216 5.76 -9.24 -15.08
C CYS A 216 4.81 -8.44 -14.19
N SER A 217 4.34 -7.28 -14.66
CA SER A 217 3.41 -6.42 -13.93
C SER A 217 2.04 -7.01 -13.68
N SER A 218 1.50 -7.85 -14.58
CA SER A 218 0.27 -8.57 -14.28
C SER A 218 0.50 -9.76 -13.35
N ILE A 219 1.68 -10.38 -13.40
CA ILE A 219 2.03 -11.48 -12.50
C ILE A 219 2.18 -10.99 -11.07
N TRP A 220 3.07 -10.01 -10.83
CA TRP A 220 3.24 -9.50 -9.47
C TRP A 220 2.06 -8.65 -9.01
N GLY A 221 1.30 -8.03 -9.93
CA GLY A 221 0.22 -7.09 -9.63
C GLY A 221 -1.19 -7.69 -9.55
N GLY A 222 -1.40 -8.89 -10.13
CA GLY A 222 -2.73 -9.49 -10.30
C GLY A 222 -2.77 -11.00 -10.02
N THR A 223 -1.93 -11.50 -9.11
CA THR A 223 -2.02 -12.90 -8.66
C THR A 223 -3.34 -13.14 -7.91
N ALA A 224 -4.10 -14.13 -8.35
CA ALA A 224 -5.40 -14.48 -7.79
C ALA A 224 -5.34 -14.63 -6.26
N SER A 225 -6.37 -14.13 -5.56
CA SER A 225 -6.55 -14.14 -4.10
C SER A 225 -5.54 -13.34 -3.26
N ILE A 226 -4.43 -12.82 -3.82
CA ILE A 226 -3.32 -12.20 -3.07
C ILE A 226 -3.18 -10.69 -3.32
N SER A 227 -3.81 -10.13 -4.36
CA SER A 227 -3.81 -8.69 -4.75
C SER A 227 -2.94 -7.72 -3.89
N PRO A 228 -1.80 -7.23 -4.42
CA PRO A 228 -0.93 -6.29 -3.70
C PRO A 228 -1.38 -4.83 -3.76
N TYR A 229 -2.36 -4.52 -4.60
CA TYR A 229 -3.01 -3.22 -4.59
C TYR A 229 -3.94 -3.13 -3.40
N THR A 230 -3.98 -1.98 -2.74
CA THR A 230 -4.74 -1.77 -1.50
C THR A 230 -5.47 -0.42 -1.53
N THR A 231 -6.31 -0.18 -0.54
CA THR A 231 -7.04 1.07 -0.38
C THR A 231 -6.38 1.99 0.64
N ASN A 232 -6.48 3.29 0.41
CA ASN A 232 -6.12 4.30 1.40
C ASN A 232 -7.00 4.10 2.65
N LYS A 233 -6.38 4.08 3.82
CA LYS A 233 -7.04 3.82 5.10
C LYS A 233 -8.09 4.88 5.48
N GLU A 234 -7.86 6.14 5.12
CA GLU A 234 -8.74 7.26 5.49
C GLU A 234 -9.88 7.44 4.49
N SER A 235 -9.57 7.40 3.20
CA SER A 235 -10.58 7.66 2.16
C SER A 235 -11.32 6.39 1.73
N GLY A 236 -10.75 5.21 1.96
CA GLY A 236 -11.27 3.93 1.46
C GLY A 236 -11.09 3.73 -0.04
N PHE A 237 -10.39 4.64 -0.73
CA PHE A 237 -10.18 4.57 -2.18
C PHE A 237 -8.80 4.02 -2.54
N GLY A 238 -8.71 3.30 -3.65
CA GLY A 238 -7.46 2.75 -4.18
C GLY A 238 -7.52 2.51 -5.68
N PRO A 239 -6.42 2.06 -6.29
CA PRO A 239 -6.35 1.83 -7.73
C PRO A 239 -7.35 0.76 -8.18
N ALA A 240 -8.21 1.07 -9.15
CA ALA A 240 -8.99 0.03 -9.82
C ALA A 240 -8.09 -0.67 -10.85
N TRP A 241 -7.72 -1.92 -10.60
CA TRP A 241 -6.77 -2.67 -11.42
C TRP A 241 -7.45 -3.76 -12.24
N ILE A 242 -7.05 -3.91 -13.50
CA ILE A 242 -7.51 -4.98 -14.37
C ILE A 242 -6.45 -5.29 -15.43
N ASN A 243 -6.34 -6.58 -15.75
CA ASN A 243 -5.58 -7.09 -16.89
C ASN A 243 -6.57 -7.66 -17.89
N SER A 244 -6.59 -7.11 -19.10
CA SER A 244 -7.33 -7.69 -20.23
C SER A 244 -6.46 -8.76 -20.87
N LEU A 245 -5.77 -8.46 -21.97
CA LEU A 245 -4.85 -9.36 -22.63
C LEU A 245 -3.46 -8.75 -22.76
N PHE A 246 -2.58 -9.46 -23.45
CA PHE A 246 -1.22 -8.99 -23.69
C PHE A 246 -1.21 -7.89 -24.75
N GLU A 247 -2.00 -8.07 -25.80
CA GLU A 247 -1.98 -7.34 -27.05
C GLU A 247 -2.92 -6.13 -27.10
N ASP A 248 -3.86 -5.99 -26.15
CA ASP A 248 -4.97 -5.02 -26.21
C ASP A 248 -4.93 -3.95 -25.12
N ASN A 249 -3.84 -3.85 -24.36
CA ASN A 249 -3.81 -3.04 -23.14
C ASN A 249 -4.10 -1.55 -23.37
N ALA A 250 -3.65 -0.99 -24.49
CA ALA A 250 -3.84 0.42 -24.79
C ALA A 250 -5.30 0.70 -25.18
N GLU A 251 -5.89 -0.18 -25.99
CA GLU A 251 -7.26 -0.14 -26.46
C GLU A 251 -8.25 -0.37 -25.30
N HIS A 252 -7.92 -1.28 -24.39
CA HIS A 252 -8.66 -1.52 -23.17
C HIS A 252 -8.65 -0.28 -22.27
N GLY A 253 -7.48 0.34 -22.07
CA GLY A 253 -7.36 1.62 -21.35
C GLY A 253 -8.14 2.76 -22.01
N LEU A 254 -8.14 2.84 -23.34
CA LEU A 254 -8.96 3.80 -24.09
C LEU A 254 -10.46 3.56 -23.84
N GLY A 255 -10.90 2.30 -23.82
CA GLY A 255 -12.27 1.93 -23.48
C GLY A 255 -12.68 2.41 -22.09
N MET A 256 -11.82 2.24 -21.09
CA MET A 256 -12.05 2.78 -19.73
C MET A 256 -12.22 4.29 -19.73
N GLN A 257 -11.36 5.01 -20.47
CA GLN A 257 -11.41 6.46 -20.55
C GLN A 257 -12.74 6.93 -21.15
N ILE A 258 -13.15 6.36 -22.28
CA ILE A 258 -14.43 6.70 -22.94
C ILE A 258 -15.62 6.42 -22.01
N GLY A 259 -15.61 5.27 -21.31
CA GLY A 259 -16.62 4.92 -20.33
C GLY A 259 -16.70 5.94 -19.19
N TYR A 260 -15.56 6.30 -18.61
CA TYR A 260 -15.46 7.29 -17.53
C TYR A 260 -15.96 8.67 -17.96
N GLU A 261 -15.55 9.16 -19.13
CA GLU A 261 -15.99 10.44 -19.70
C GLU A 261 -17.51 10.46 -19.90
N THR A 262 -18.08 9.35 -20.41
CA THR A 262 -19.53 9.20 -20.60
C THR A 262 -20.29 9.26 -19.27
N VAL A 263 -19.84 8.51 -18.26
CA VAL A 263 -20.46 8.53 -16.92
C VAL A 263 -20.39 9.93 -16.31
N ARG A 264 -19.26 10.62 -16.45
CA ARG A 264 -19.09 12.00 -15.96
C ARG A 264 -19.98 12.99 -16.68
N ALA A 265 -20.08 12.92 -18.00
CA ALA A 265 -20.96 13.78 -18.78
C ALA A 265 -22.42 13.62 -18.33
N ASN A 266 -22.88 12.37 -18.17
CA ASN A 266 -24.22 12.07 -17.68
C ASN A 266 -24.47 12.63 -16.27
N LEU A 267 -23.48 12.55 -15.37
CA LEU A 267 -23.59 13.12 -14.03
C LEU A 267 -23.68 14.65 -14.08
N ILE A 268 -22.86 15.31 -14.90
CA ILE A 268 -22.90 16.77 -15.08
C ILE A 268 -24.29 17.21 -15.55
N THR A 269 -24.87 16.52 -16.54
CA THR A 269 -26.24 16.82 -17.03
C THR A 269 -27.28 16.65 -15.92
N LYS A 270 -27.21 15.57 -15.13
CA LYS A 270 -28.12 15.35 -14.00
C LYS A 270 -28.01 16.47 -12.95
N VAL A 271 -26.80 16.91 -12.62
CA VAL A 271 -26.56 18.00 -11.65
C VAL A 271 -27.07 19.34 -12.20
N ALA A 272 -26.85 19.63 -13.49
CA ALA A 272 -27.35 20.84 -14.13
C ALA A 272 -28.89 20.89 -14.11
N ASN A 273 -29.55 19.80 -14.49
CA ASN A 273 -31.02 19.68 -14.49
C ASN A 273 -31.61 19.64 -13.06
N GLY A 274 -30.88 19.10 -12.09
CA GLY A 274 -31.28 19.11 -10.68
C GLY A 274 -31.18 20.50 -10.04
N ARG A 275 -30.27 21.36 -10.53
CA ARG A 275 -30.16 22.77 -10.09
C ARG A 275 -31.29 23.64 -10.63
N SER A 276 -31.82 23.37 -11.84
CA SER A 276 -32.98 24.09 -12.38
C SER A 276 -34.30 23.77 -11.67
N ASN A 277 -34.36 22.68 -10.89
CA ASN A 277 -35.54 22.27 -10.11
C ASN A 277 -35.51 22.68 -8.62
N ARG A 278 -34.54 23.50 -8.17
CA ARG A 278 -34.64 24.11 -6.83
C ARG A 278 -35.55 25.34 -6.92
N PRO A 279 -36.65 25.41 -6.16
CA PRO A 279 -37.38 26.66 -6.03
C PRO A 279 -36.44 27.67 -5.36
N THR A 280 -36.24 28.81 -6.02
CA THR A 280 -35.63 30.01 -5.47
C THR A 280 -36.52 30.52 -4.32
N LYS A 281 -36.41 29.90 -3.14
CA LYS A 281 -36.95 30.48 -1.91
C LYS A 281 -36.05 31.63 -1.49
N ASP A 282 -36.57 32.84 -1.75
CA ASP A 282 -36.34 34.10 -1.04
C ASP A 282 -35.06 34.18 -0.19
N ILE A 283 -33.99 34.73 -0.78
CA ILE A 283 -33.04 35.52 0.02
C ILE A 283 -33.68 36.91 0.13
N ARG A 284 -34.55 37.09 1.14
CA ARG A 284 -34.98 38.42 1.58
C ARG A 284 -34.16 38.83 2.80
N ARG A 285 -33.32 39.85 2.55
CA ARG A 285 -32.69 40.83 3.46
C ARG A 285 -31.86 40.29 4.62
#